data_AF-A0A1X7USA0-F1
#
_entry.id   AF-A0A1X7USA0-F1
#
_cell.length_a   1.000
_cell.length_b   1.000
_cell.length_c   1.000
_cell.angle_alpha   90.00
_cell.angle_beta   90.00
_cell.angle_gamma   90.00
#
_symmetry.space_group_name_H-M   'P 1'
#
loop_
_entity.id
_entity.type
_entity.pdbx_description
1 polymer ?
#
loop_
_entity_poly.entity_id
_entity_poly.type
_entity_poly.pdbx_seq_one_letter_code
_entity_poly.pdbx_strand_id
1 'polypeptide(L)'
;MAKLVRSSLRSYVEGVKKAIALKPLDDSEKLMLWDLRDEDCVNEWECISDEEKGGGSKATFKSNKKGTGSVFEGVLNTSIKNTELKYSGYCAIRSKPVKYRSLD
;
A
#
# COMPACT_ATOMS: atom_id res chain seq x y z
N MET A 1 13.73 -26.55 -0.68
CA MET A 1 12.95 -25.59 0.14
C MET A 1 12.37 -24.44 -0.70
N ALA A 2 13.17 -23.61 -1.38
CA ALA A 2 12.66 -22.44 -2.14
C ALA A 2 11.69 -22.75 -3.31
N LYS A 3 11.82 -23.90 -3.98
CA LYS A 3 10.91 -24.32 -5.07
C LYS A 3 9.49 -24.60 -4.57
N LEU A 4 9.33 -25.12 -3.35
CA LEU A 4 8.05 -25.55 -2.78
C LEU A 4 7.18 -24.34 -2.35
N VAL A 5 7.83 -23.26 -1.89
CA VAL A 5 7.16 -22.02 -1.50
C VAL A 5 6.61 -21.29 -2.74
N ARG A 6 7.37 -21.28 -3.85
CA ARG A 6 6.93 -20.66 -5.12
C ARG A 6 5.76 -21.40 -5.77
N SER A 7 5.74 -22.74 -5.72
CA SER A 7 4.60 -23.51 -6.22
C SER A 7 3.35 -23.29 -5.39
N SER A 8 3.50 -23.21 -4.06
CA SER A 8 2.40 -22.92 -3.12
C SER A 8 1.79 -21.54 -3.34
N LEU A 9 2.62 -20.50 -3.54
CA LEU A 9 2.14 -19.14 -3.82
C LEU A 9 1.41 -19.06 -5.17
N ARG A 10 1.91 -19.76 -6.21
CA ARG A 10 1.22 -19.84 -7.51
C ARG A 10 -0.14 -20.52 -7.39
N SER A 11 -0.24 -21.64 -6.68
CA SER A 11 -1.53 -22.30 -6.46
C SER A 11 -2.49 -21.44 -5.65
N TYR A 12 -1.99 -20.66 -4.69
CA TYR A 12 -2.80 -19.73 -3.91
C TYR A 12 -3.34 -18.60 -4.80
N VAL A 13 -2.50 -17.98 -5.64
CA VAL A 13 -2.92 -16.93 -6.58
C VAL A 13 -3.93 -17.46 -7.60
N GLU A 14 -3.72 -18.66 -8.16
CA GLU A 14 -4.68 -19.26 -9.08
C GLU A 14 -5.98 -19.70 -8.40
N GLY A 15 -5.92 -20.12 -7.13
CA GLY A 15 -7.10 -20.41 -6.31
C GLY A 15 -7.94 -19.17 -6.04
N VAL A 16 -7.30 -18.05 -5.71
CA VAL A 16 -7.95 -16.75 -5.52
C VAL A 16 -8.60 -16.26 -6.82
N LYS A 17 -7.92 -16.41 -7.97
CA LYS A 17 -8.49 -16.08 -9.29
C LYS A 17 -9.72 -16.90 -9.67
N LYS A 18 -9.82 -18.16 -9.21
CA LYS A 18 -10.97 -19.04 -9.48
C LYS A 18 -12.15 -18.81 -8.54
N ALA A 19 -11.87 -18.48 -7.27
CA ALA A 19 -12.92 -18.31 -6.26
C ALA A 19 -13.60 -16.93 -6.37
N ILE A 20 -12.85 -15.91 -6.79
CA ILE A 20 -13.41 -14.65 -7.21
C ILE A 20 -13.76 -14.82 -8.68
N ALA A 21 -15.01 -15.25 -8.97
CA ALA A 21 -15.61 -14.90 -10.25
C ALA A 21 -15.64 -13.37 -10.28
N LEU A 22 -14.53 -12.77 -10.72
CA LEU A 22 -14.39 -11.34 -10.90
C LEU A 22 -15.53 -11.00 -11.84
N LYS A 23 -16.57 -10.34 -11.31
CA LYS A 23 -17.43 -9.53 -12.16
C LYS A 23 -16.48 -8.74 -13.06
N PRO A 24 -16.77 -8.62 -14.37
CA PRO A 24 -15.99 -7.73 -15.21
C PRO A 24 -15.91 -6.41 -14.45
N LEU A 25 -14.68 -6.03 -14.05
CA LEU A 25 -14.46 -4.70 -13.52
C LEU A 25 -14.97 -3.76 -14.63
N ASP A 26 -15.88 -2.86 -14.27
CA ASP A 26 -16.28 -1.76 -15.15
C ASP A 26 -15.00 -1.11 -15.71
N ASP A 27 -15.01 -0.57 -16.93
CA ASP A 27 -13.84 0.14 -17.49
C ASP A 27 -13.40 1.33 -16.61
N SER A 28 -14.27 1.76 -15.67
CA SER A 28 -13.95 2.69 -14.58
C SER A 28 -13.10 2.09 -13.45
N GLU A 29 -13.14 0.78 -13.24
CA GLU A 29 -12.41 0.02 -12.24
C GLU A 29 -11.17 -0.63 -12.91
N LYS A 30 -10.04 0.09 -12.96
CA LYS A 30 -8.79 -0.51 -13.45
C LYS A 30 -8.16 -1.36 -12.33
N LEU A 31 -7.95 -2.66 -12.59
CA LEU A 31 -7.14 -3.51 -11.72
C LEU A 31 -5.69 -2.99 -11.73
N MET A 32 -5.32 -2.25 -10.70
CA MET A 32 -3.96 -1.76 -10.49
C MET A 32 -3.22 -2.76 -9.60
N LEU A 33 -2.33 -3.55 -10.20
CA LEU A 33 -1.38 -4.38 -9.46
C LEU A 33 -0.18 -3.53 -9.06
N TRP A 34 -0.01 -3.32 -7.77
CA TRP A 34 1.07 -2.50 -7.23
C TRP A 34 2.33 -3.33 -7.02
N ASP A 35 3.36 -3.05 -7.82
CA ASP A 35 4.66 -3.69 -7.69
C ASP A 35 5.60 -2.85 -6.79
N LEU A 36 5.59 -3.14 -5.50
CA LEU A 36 6.45 -2.45 -4.53
C LEU A 36 7.93 -2.87 -4.62
N ARG A 37 8.31 -3.70 -5.61
CA ARG A 37 9.71 -4.10 -5.85
C ARG A 37 10.48 -3.06 -6.67
N ASP A 38 9.79 -2.12 -7.29
CA ASP A 38 10.40 -0.96 -7.92
C ASP A 38 10.86 0.04 -6.84
N GLU A 39 12.05 0.59 -7.00
CA GLU A 39 12.57 1.64 -6.12
C GLU A 39 11.87 2.97 -6.35
N ASP A 40 11.39 3.21 -7.58
CA ASP A 40 10.71 4.45 -7.95
C ASP A 40 9.26 4.48 -7.46
N CYS A 41 8.70 3.33 -7.06
CA CYS A 41 7.31 3.27 -6.59
C CYS A 41 7.09 4.19 -5.38
N VAL A 42 8.10 4.48 -4.54
CA VAL A 42 7.97 5.41 -3.40
C VAL A 42 7.41 6.78 -3.83
N ASN A 43 7.71 7.22 -5.04
CA ASN A 43 7.26 8.51 -5.54
C ASN A 43 5.78 8.52 -5.92
N GLU A 44 5.17 7.35 -6.12
CA GLU A 44 3.76 7.18 -6.49
C GLU A 44 2.83 7.11 -5.28
N TRP A 45 3.37 7.03 -4.06
CA TRP A 45 2.59 6.86 -2.83
C TRP A 45 2.78 8.02 -1.87
N GLU A 46 1.75 8.25 -1.07
CA GLU A 46 1.73 9.21 0.02
C GLU A 46 1.48 8.46 1.33
N CYS A 47 2.28 8.76 2.35
CA CYS A 47 2.09 8.25 3.69
C CYS A 47 1.06 9.08 4.42
N ILE A 48 0.14 8.41 5.12
CA ILE A 48 -0.89 9.03 5.95
C ILE A 48 -0.74 8.47 7.35
N SER A 49 -0.90 9.31 8.36
CA SER A 49 -1.01 8.87 9.74
C SER A 49 -1.99 9.75 10.51
N ASP A 50 -2.24 9.42 11.76
CA ASP A 50 -2.99 10.30 12.65
C ASP A 50 -2.24 11.62 12.98
N GLU A 51 -0.95 11.74 12.65
CA GLU A 51 -0.15 12.98 12.82
C GLU A 51 -0.82 14.20 12.16
N GLU A 52 -1.43 14.03 10.99
CA GLU A 52 -2.15 15.09 10.26
C GLU A 52 -3.32 15.69 11.05
N LYS A 53 -3.81 14.96 12.05
CA LYS A 53 -4.91 15.35 12.93
C LYS A 53 -4.45 15.54 14.39
N GLY A 54 -3.14 15.65 14.60
CA GLY A 54 -2.52 15.86 15.91
C GLY A 54 -2.24 14.58 16.71
N GLY A 55 -2.37 13.41 16.09
CA GLY A 55 -1.99 12.13 16.68
C GLY A 55 -0.46 11.95 16.76
N GLY A 56 -0.03 10.87 17.40
CA GLY A 56 1.39 10.59 17.64
C GLY A 56 1.99 9.53 16.73
N SER A 57 1.19 8.91 15.86
CA SER A 57 1.68 7.89 14.92
C SER A 57 2.45 8.55 13.79
N LYS A 58 3.47 7.89 13.27
CA LYS A 58 4.27 8.37 12.13
C LYS A 58 4.39 7.28 11.09
N ALA A 59 4.34 7.66 9.82
CA ALA A 59 4.40 6.76 8.68
C ALA A 59 5.53 7.16 7.73
N THR A 60 6.29 6.19 7.24
CA THR A 60 7.33 6.42 6.25
C THR A 60 7.28 5.33 5.19
N PHE A 61 7.55 5.70 3.94
CA PHE A 61 7.69 4.79 2.82
C PHE A 61 8.99 5.13 2.11
N LYS A 62 9.88 4.14 1.96
CA LYS A 62 11.25 4.36 1.47
C LYS A 62 11.75 3.18 0.68
N SER A 63 12.65 3.44 -0.28
CA SER A 63 13.31 2.39 -1.04
C SER A 63 14.25 1.62 -0.11
N ASN A 64 14.29 0.31 -0.25
CA ASN A 64 15.20 -0.55 0.50
C ASN A 64 16.63 -0.27 0.04
N LYS A 65 17.55 -0.06 0.98
CA LYS A 65 18.99 0.17 0.72
C LYS A 65 19.66 -0.92 -0.11
N LYS A 66 19.06 -2.11 -0.22
CA LYS A 66 19.55 -3.23 -1.03
C LYS A 66 19.01 -3.25 -2.47
N GLY A 67 18.21 -2.26 -2.86
CA GLY A 67 17.64 -2.12 -4.20
C GLY A 67 16.73 -3.26 -4.65
N THR A 68 16.01 -3.85 -3.69
CA THR A 68 15.13 -5.02 -3.92
C THR A 68 13.65 -4.69 -3.71
N GLY A 69 13.32 -3.41 -3.65
CA GLY A 69 11.97 -2.90 -3.45
C GLY A 69 11.87 -1.80 -2.42
N SER A 70 10.65 -1.55 -1.98
CA SER A 70 10.29 -0.47 -1.07
C SER A 70 9.67 -1.01 0.20
N VAL A 71 9.85 -0.27 1.30
CA VAL A 71 9.40 -0.67 2.64
C VAL A 71 8.54 0.44 3.23
N PHE A 72 7.34 0.05 3.66
CA PHE A 72 6.45 0.89 4.46
C PHE A 72 6.64 0.58 5.94
N GLU A 73 6.98 1.60 6.72
CA GLU A 73 7.20 1.51 8.16
C GLU A 73 6.26 2.49 8.88
N GLY A 74 5.60 2.00 9.92
CA GLY A 74 4.77 2.80 10.81
C GLY A 74 5.26 2.71 12.26
N VAL A 75 5.31 3.85 12.94
CA VAL A 75 5.44 3.93 14.39
C VAL A 75 4.07 4.30 14.93
N LEU A 76 3.40 3.37 15.62
CA LEU A 76 2.04 3.58 16.11
C LEU A 76 2.04 4.24 17.49
N ASN A 77 1.13 5.19 17.68
CA ASN A 77 0.81 5.74 18.98
C ASN A 77 -0.72 5.73 19.18
N THR A 78 -1.19 4.97 20.16
CA THR A 78 -2.61 4.85 20.50
C THR A 78 -3.07 5.82 21.57
N SER A 79 -2.18 6.69 22.07
CA SER A 79 -2.51 7.66 23.12
C SER A 79 -3.31 8.82 22.53
N ILE A 80 -4.44 9.13 23.16
CA ILE A 80 -5.29 10.27 22.81
C ILE A 80 -5.20 11.26 23.97
N LYS A 81 -4.25 12.19 23.92
CA LYS A 81 -4.13 13.28 24.90
C LYS A 81 -3.84 14.58 24.16
N ASN A 82 -4.63 15.62 24.43
CA ASN A 82 -4.50 16.96 23.84
C ASN A 82 -4.67 16.98 22.31
N THR A 83 -5.55 16.14 21.76
CA THR A 83 -5.85 16.10 20.33
C THR A 83 -7.37 16.15 20.12
N GLU A 84 -7.81 16.58 18.93
CA GLU A 84 -9.23 16.53 18.53
C GLU A 84 -9.64 15.14 18.00
N LEU A 85 -8.73 14.17 18.02
CA LEU A 85 -8.94 12.84 17.48
C LEU A 85 -9.86 12.00 18.37
N LYS A 86 -10.88 11.40 17.74
CA LYS A 86 -11.70 10.35 18.38
C LYS A 86 -10.94 9.03 18.51
N TYR A 87 -10.00 8.76 17.61
CA TYR A 87 -9.22 7.51 17.54
C TYR A 87 -7.79 7.81 17.08
N SER A 88 -6.82 7.12 17.67
CA SER A 88 -5.39 7.19 17.34
C SER A 88 -4.83 5.78 17.16
N GLY A 89 -3.69 5.66 16.49
CA GLY A 89 -2.99 4.41 16.23
C GLY A 89 -3.14 3.93 14.80
N TYR A 90 -3.09 4.83 13.80
CA TYR A 90 -3.11 4.42 12.39
C TYR A 90 -1.95 5.00 11.58
N CYS A 91 -1.45 4.16 10.67
CA CYS A 91 -0.55 4.51 9.58
C CYS A 91 -1.10 3.85 8.30
N ALA A 92 -1.06 4.56 7.18
CA ALA A 92 -1.49 4.05 5.89
C ALA A 92 -0.62 4.61 4.76
N ILE A 93 -0.73 4.01 3.59
CA ILE A 93 -0.27 4.58 2.33
C ILE A 93 -1.44 4.68 1.36
N ARG A 94 -1.47 5.73 0.55
CA ARG A 94 -2.38 5.85 -0.58
C ARG A 94 -1.61 6.16 -1.86
N SER A 95 -2.13 5.69 -2.99
CA SER A 95 -1.60 6.11 -4.29
C SER A 95 -1.84 7.60 -4.48
N LYS A 96 -0.85 8.32 -4.99
CA LYS A 96 -1.04 9.68 -5.46
C LYS A 96 -1.98 9.65 -6.66
N PRO A 97 -2.83 10.68 -6.83
CA PRO A 97 -3.62 10.80 -8.04
C PRO A 97 -2.66 10.88 -9.24
N VAL A 98 -2.79 9.93 -10.16
CA VAL A 98 -2.13 10.02 -11.46
C VAL A 98 -2.75 11.23 -12.15
N LYS A 99 -1.97 12.30 -12.40
CA LYS A 99 -2.41 13.31 -13.35
C LYS A 99 -2.55 12.59 -14.68
N TYR A 100 -3.79 12.32 -15.11
CA TYR A 100 -4.03 11.95 -16.49
C TYR A 100 -3.41 13.07 -17.32
N ARG A 101 -2.30 12.79 -18.00
CA ARG A 101 -1.88 13.64 -19.13
C ARG A 101 -3.07 13.64 -20.05
N SER A 102 -3.63 14.81 -20.33
CA SER A 102 -4.48 14.95 -21.50
C SER A 102 -3.67 14.38 -22.67
N LEU A 103 -4.24 13.36 -23.32
CA LEU A 103 -3.76 12.93 -24.61
C LEU A 103 -4.19 14.05 -25.56
N ASP A 104 -3.29 15.02 -25.74
CA ASP A 104 -3.37 15.98 -26.83
C ASP A 104 -3.11 15.26 -28.17
#